data_AF-A0A086KV09-F1
#
_entry.id   AF-A0A086KV09-F1
#
_cell.length_a   1.000
_cell.length_b   1.000
_cell.length_c   1.000
_cell.angle_alpha   90.00
_cell.angle_beta   90.00
_cell.angle_gamma   90.00
#
_symmetry.space_group_name_H-M   'P 1'
#
loop_
_entity.id
_entity.type
_entity.pdbx_description
1 polymer ?
#
loop_
_entity_poly.entity_id
_entity_poly.type
_entity_poly.pdbx_seq_one_letter_code
_entity_poly.pdbx_strand_id
1 'polypeptide(L)'
;MQQLRRLNFFDSLLVQRPSQESKKDFRPPSSSAFSHPQLQPHGATAQPAGPPPLLPPDVVCAAGTPSQLWIGDARGRAHIFTDERFLSPIEIPVFSRGFLSMHAAADAHCIVCVGRDSVEPGASASSLPPRTGQPASSAHAADRAVWKYKSFSTLQVDARGLPVLLREATLFARVPEQVLTCSDINGPFTMLAGGTEAAGVCLFRGDLLRERTCRLRFIKENDLPVTAVRFLAPSASRVSEESEDRRFHLLVATPQGIAVHAVPGKGEPEVGKEKRFSRRSEAAGRSSLAHQRRGG
;
A
#
# COMPACT_ATOMS: atom_id res chain seq x y z
N MET A 1 -37.51 15.27 16.99
CA MET A 1 -37.02 14.02 16.37
C MET A 1 -36.73 14.30 14.89
N GLN A 2 -35.46 14.50 14.53
CA GLN A 2 -35.06 14.70 13.14
C GLN A 2 -34.64 13.35 12.54
N GLN A 3 -35.38 12.89 11.53
CA GLN A 3 -35.02 11.74 10.72
C GLN A 3 -33.84 12.11 9.82
N LEU A 4 -32.67 11.50 10.08
CA LEU A 4 -31.53 11.53 9.17
C LEU A 4 -31.87 10.73 7.91
N ARG A 5 -31.97 11.44 6.77
CA ARG A 5 -32.02 10.82 5.44
C ARG A 5 -30.71 10.10 5.18
N ARG A 6 -30.77 8.77 5.06
CA ARG A 6 -29.67 7.94 4.54
C ARG A 6 -29.43 8.30 3.06
N LEU A 7 -28.26 8.83 2.75
CA LEU A 7 -27.75 8.89 1.37
C LEU A 7 -27.03 7.57 1.08
N ASN A 8 -27.61 6.77 0.19
CA ASN A 8 -27.01 5.53 -0.32
C ASN A 8 -25.91 5.89 -1.33
N PHE A 9 -24.63 5.69 -0.97
CA PHE A 9 -23.48 5.98 -1.85
C PHE A 9 -22.61 4.74 -2.14
N PHE A 10 -23.18 3.54 -2.12
CA PHE A 10 -22.45 2.33 -2.54
C PHE A 10 -23.33 1.44 -3.41
N ASP A 11 -23.51 1.82 -4.67
CA ASP A 11 -23.80 0.82 -5.69
C ASP A 11 -22.55 -0.02 -5.90
N SER A 12 -22.74 -1.30 -5.68
CA SER A 12 -21.72 -2.31 -5.49
C SER A 12 -21.22 -2.81 -6.84
N LEU A 13 -20.06 -2.33 -7.30
CA LEU A 13 -19.32 -3.02 -8.37
C LEU A 13 -18.58 -4.23 -7.78
N LEU A 14 -19.32 -5.34 -7.65
CA LEU A 14 -18.74 -6.67 -7.53
C LEU A 14 -17.99 -6.98 -8.85
N VAL A 15 -16.67 -6.80 -8.85
CA VAL A 15 -15.82 -7.35 -9.92
C VAL A 15 -15.81 -8.87 -9.74
N GLN A 16 -16.73 -9.56 -10.42
CA GLN A 16 -16.60 -10.98 -10.68
C GLN A 16 -15.35 -11.18 -11.55
N ARG A 17 -14.37 -11.93 -11.03
CA ARG A 17 -13.28 -12.45 -11.87
C ARG A 17 -13.89 -13.40 -12.91
N PRO A 18 -13.60 -13.24 -14.21
CA PRO A 18 -13.99 -14.27 -15.17
C PRO A 18 -13.22 -15.56 -14.87
N SER A 19 -13.96 -16.65 -14.69
CA SER A 19 -13.43 -18.00 -14.63
C SER A 19 -12.83 -18.37 -15.98
N GLN A 20 -11.51 -18.62 -16.00
CA GLN A 20 -10.88 -19.36 -17.09
C GLN A 20 -11.38 -20.81 -17.04
N GLU A 21 -12.26 -21.19 -17.97
CA GLU A 21 -12.37 -22.57 -18.42
C GLU A 21 -12.34 -22.64 -19.95
N SER A 22 -11.66 -23.68 -20.41
CA SER A 22 -11.10 -23.86 -21.73
C SER A 22 -12.01 -24.57 -22.73
N LYS A 23 -11.87 -24.17 -23.99
CA LYS A 23 -12.05 -24.93 -25.26
C LYS A 23 -13.43 -25.54 -25.58
N LYS A 24 -13.98 -25.12 -26.71
CA LYS A 24 -14.22 -26.02 -27.86
C LYS A 24 -14.34 -25.26 -29.17
N ASP A 25 -13.80 -25.90 -30.20
CA ASP A 25 -13.59 -25.46 -31.58
C ASP A 25 -14.86 -25.00 -32.30
N PHE A 26 -14.76 -23.96 -33.12
CA PHE A 26 -15.47 -23.89 -34.40
C PHE A 26 -14.70 -23.00 -35.40
N ARG A 27 -14.31 -23.60 -36.52
CA ARG A 27 -13.65 -22.96 -37.68
C ARG A 27 -14.67 -22.14 -38.51
N PRO A 28 -14.20 -21.18 -39.33
CA PRO A 28 -15.03 -20.15 -39.98
C PRO A 28 -15.57 -20.63 -41.34
N PRO A 29 -16.38 -19.79 -42.01
CA PRO A 29 -16.20 -19.59 -43.43
C PRO A 29 -16.00 -18.12 -43.81
N SER A 30 -15.31 -18.00 -44.94
CA SER A 30 -14.76 -16.84 -45.60
C SER A 30 -15.75 -16.07 -46.48
N SER A 31 -15.32 -14.84 -46.83
CA SER A 31 -15.53 -14.10 -48.09
C SER A 31 -16.91 -13.51 -48.42
N SER A 32 -17.01 -12.18 -48.42
CA SER A 32 -17.10 -11.29 -49.61
C SER A 32 -17.42 -9.85 -49.14
N ALA A 33 -16.48 -8.90 -49.33
CA ALA A 33 -16.50 -7.83 -50.33
C ALA A 33 -17.76 -6.94 -50.29
N PHE A 34 -17.63 -5.67 -49.89
CA PHE A 34 -17.78 -4.50 -50.78
C PHE A 34 -17.74 -3.14 -50.03
N SER A 35 -17.00 -2.21 -50.65
CA SER A 35 -17.13 -0.73 -50.63
C SER A 35 -16.87 0.08 -49.35
N HIS A 36 -15.72 0.77 -49.37
CA HIS A 36 -15.54 2.08 -48.74
C HIS A 36 -16.55 3.11 -49.28
N PRO A 37 -16.85 4.13 -48.46
CA PRO A 37 -16.49 5.48 -48.88
C PRO A 37 -15.59 6.18 -47.86
N GLN A 38 -14.59 6.89 -48.37
CA GLN A 38 -13.88 7.94 -47.66
C GLN A 38 -14.88 9.03 -47.25
N LEU A 39 -14.94 9.33 -45.96
CA LEU A 39 -15.45 10.60 -45.47
C LEU A 39 -14.26 11.43 -44.96
N GLN A 40 -14.13 12.61 -45.54
CA GLN A 40 -13.16 13.64 -45.22
C GLN A 40 -13.20 14.03 -43.73
N PRO A 41 -12.09 14.49 -43.14
CA PRO A 41 -12.05 14.93 -41.75
C PRO A 41 -12.80 16.24 -41.62
N HIS A 42 -14.06 16.19 -41.18
CA HIS A 42 -14.76 17.37 -40.70
C HIS A 42 -14.25 17.69 -39.30
N GLY A 43 -13.88 18.97 -39.12
CA GLY A 43 -13.20 19.48 -37.94
C GLY A 43 -13.82 18.99 -36.64
N ALA A 44 -12.97 18.48 -35.76
CA ALA A 44 -13.30 18.28 -34.37
C ALA A 44 -13.70 19.64 -33.79
N THR A 45 -15.00 19.87 -33.66
CA THR A 45 -15.54 20.88 -32.75
C THR A 45 -14.92 20.62 -31.40
N ALA A 46 -14.09 21.56 -30.92
CA ALA A 46 -13.59 21.56 -29.56
C ALA A 46 -14.80 21.43 -28.64
N GLN A 47 -14.98 20.27 -28.00
CA GLN A 47 -15.94 20.14 -26.93
C GLN A 47 -15.60 21.21 -25.88
N PRO A 48 -16.59 21.86 -25.27
CA PRO A 48 -16.32 22.70 -24.11
C PRO A 48 -15.55 21.83 -23.12
N ALA A 49 -14.35 22.28 -22.74
CA ALA A 49 -13.53 21.59 -21.77
C ALA A 49 -14.43 21.32 -20.56
N GLY A 50 -14.76 20.04 -20.34
CA GLY A 50 -15.49 19.62 -19.14
C GLY A 50 -14.72 20.11 -17.91
N PRO A 51 -15.39 20.24 -16.76
CA PRO A 51 -14.68 20.60 -15.53
C PRO A 51 -13.46 19.68 -15.38
N PRO A 52 -12.29 20.23 -15.01
CA PRO A 52 -11.08 19.44 -14.89
C PRO A 52 -11.35 18.23 -13.97
N PRO A 53 -10.80 17.06 -14.28
CA PRO A 53 -11.02 15.88 -13.44
C PRO A 53 -10.65 16.20 -12.00
N LEU A 54 -11.56 15.89 -11.06
CA LEU A 54 -11.40 16.17 -9.63
C LEU A 54 -10.25 15.39 -9.00
N LEU A 55 -9.84 14.28 -9.62
CA LEU A 55 -8.77 13.41 -9.14
C LEU A 55 -7.54 13.56 -10.03
N PRO A 56 -6.33 13.56 -9.45
CA PRO A 56 -5.10 13.55 -10.22
C PRO A 56 -5.01 12.26 -11.06
N PRO A 57 -4.39 12.30 -12.25
CA PRO A 57 -4.10 11.09 -13.00
C PRO A 57 -3.16 10.17 -12.19
N ASP A 58 -3.35 8.86 -12.34
CA ASP A 58 -2.48 7.82 -11.76
C ASP A 58 -2.41 7.82 -10.22
N VAL A 59 -3.57 7.84 -9.56
CA VAL A 59 -3.69 7.68 -8.10
C VAL A 59 -3.10 6.34 -7.67
N VAL A 60 -2.14 6.38 -6.75
CA VAL A 60 -1.50 5.19 -6.17
C VAL A 60 -2.06 4.88 -4.78
N CYS A 61 -2.23 5.92 -3.95
CA CYS A 61 -2.69 5.74 -2.59
C CYS A 61 -3.44 6.98 -2.08
N ALA A 62 -4.23 6.77 -1.02
CA ALA A 62 -4.94 7.84 -0.34
C ALA A 62 -4.95 7.60 1.17
N ALA A 63 -4.93 8.68 1.93
CA ALA A 63 -5.12 8.69 3.37
C ALA A 63 -5.95 9.92 3.75
N GLY A 64 -6.67 9.86 4.85
CA GLY A 64 -7.49 10.99 5.28
C GLY A 64 -7.63 11.07 6.79
N THR A 65 -7.84 12.29 7.24
CA THR A 65 -8.36 12.61 8.57
C THR A 65 -9.79 13.13 8.42
N PRO A 66 -10.53 13.39 9.51
CA PRO A 66 -11.84 14.02 9.41
C PRO A 66 -11.86 15.38 8.69
N SER A 67 -10.72 16.07 8.60
CA SER A 67 -10.60 17.42 8.04
C SER A 67 -9.78 17.50 6.74
N GLN A 68 -9.12 16.42 6.33
CA GLN A 68 -8.21 16.44 5.19
C GLN A 68 -8.26 15.12 4.41
N LEU A 69 -8.19 15.20 3.09
CA LEU A 69 -7.94 14.05 2.21
C LEU A 69 -6.61 14.26 1.47
N TRP A 70 -5.76 13.25 1.51
CA TRP A 70 -4.47 13.20 0.85
C TRP A 70 -4.49 12.14 -0.24
N ILE A 71 -4.13 12.51 -1.45
CA ILE A 71 -4.06 11.61 -2.61
C ILE A 71 -2.65 11.65 -3.19
N GLY A 72 -2.00 10.50 -3.29
CA GLY A 72 -0.62 10.36 -3.79
C GLY A 72 -0.65 9.78 -5.19
N ASP A 73 0.07 10.43 -6.11
CA ASP A 73 0.17 9.98 -7.50
C ASP A 73 1.44 9.16 -7.78
N ALA A 74 1.49 8.51 -8.95
CA ALA A 74 2.63 7.68 -9.37
C ALA A 74 3.95 8.44 -9.47
N ARG A 75 3.93 9.77 -9.55
CA ARG A 75 5.12 10.63 -9.64
C ARG A 75 5.68 11.00 -8.27
N GLY A 76 5.03 10.58 -7.18
CA GLY A 76 5.45 10.91 -5.82
C GLY A 76 4.98 12.28 -5.34
N ARG A 77 3.92 12.83 -5.93
CA ARG A 77 3.31 14.11 -5.50
C ARG A 77 2.01 13.85 -4.73
N ALA A 78 1.84 14.55 -3.61
CA ALA A 78 0.63 14.51 -2.82
C ALA A 78 -0.27 15.70 -3.15
N HIS A 79 -1.56 15.41 -3.33
CA HIS A 79 -2.65 16.35 -3.58
C HIS A 79 -3.52 16.38 -2.32
N ILE A 80 -3.53 17.53 -1.65
CA ILE A 80 -4.08 17.69 -0.30
C ILE A 80 -5.33 18.56 -0.38
N PHE A 81 -6.46 17.97 -0.05
CA PHE A 81 -7.73 18.66 0.01
C PHE A 81 -8.08 18.94 1.47
N THR A 82 -8.23 20.21 1.80
CA THR A 82 -8.51 20.69 3.16
C THR A 82 -9.89 21.36 3.28
N ASP A 83 -10.62 21.48 2.17
CA ASP A 83 -11.96 22.05 2.13
C ASP A 83 -13.02 20.97 1.89
N GLU A 84 -14.25 21.21 2.35
CA GLU A 84 -15.35 20.25 2.19
C GLU A 84 -15.77 20.04 0.73
N ARG A 85 -15.33 20.94 -0.16
CA ARG A 85 -15.73 20.94 -1.58
C ARG A 85 -14.76 20.16 -2.46
N PHE A 86 -13.55 19.84 -1.98
CA PHE A 86 -12.52 19.10 -2.70
C PHE A 86 -12.18 19.68 -4.09
N LEU A 87 -12.24 21.01 -4.24
CA LEU A 87 -12.16 21.65 -5.57
C LEU A 87 -10.75 22.05 -5.98
N SER A 88 -9.85 22.30 -5.03
CA SER A 88 -8.51 22.82 -5.32
C SER A 88 -7.50 22.25 -4.34
N PRO A 89 -6.79 21.17 -4.73
CA PRO A 89 -5.79 20.57 -3.86
C PRO A 89 -4.54 21.44 -3.77
N ILE A 90 -3.90 21.41 -2.60
CA ILE A 90 -2.51 21.84 -2.43
C ILE A 90 -1.63 20.69 -2.93
N GLU A 91 -0.75 20.95 -3.90
CA GLU A 91 0.17 19.95 -4.43
C GLU A 91 1.57 20.12 -3.80
N ILE A 92 2.13 19.03 -3.27
CA ILE A 92 3.50 19.00 -2.73
C ILE A 92 4.29 17.80 -3.27
N PRO A 93 5.59 17.97 -3.61
CA PRO A 93 6.46 16.84 -3.91
C PRO A 93 6.81 16.11 -2.60
N VAL A 94 6.52 14.82 -2.54
CA VAL A 94 6.85 13.99 -1.36
C VAL A 94 8.03 13.07 -1.67
N PHE A 95 7.98 12.39 -2.81
CA PHE A 95 8.99 11.44 -3.25
C PHE A 95 9.42 11.73 -4.68
N SER A 96 10.68 11.46 -4.99
CA SER A 96 11.24 11.63 -6.34
C SER A 96 10.99 10.44 -7.27
N ARG A 97 10.64 9.26 -6.74
CA ARG A 97 10.33 8.07 -7.55
C ARG A 97 8.87 7.62 -7.46
N GLY A 98 8.21 7.79 -6.32
CA GLY A 98 6.80 7.42 -6.17
C GLY A 98 6.43 6.94 -4.76
N PHE A 99 5.12 6.83 -4.54
CA PHE A 99 4.57 6.26 -3.31
C PHE A 99 4.49 4.74 -3.38
N LEU A 100 4.59 4.11 -2.21
CA LEU A 100 4.01 2.80 -1.93
C LEU A 100 2.63 2.96 -1.29
N SER A 101 2.53 3.81 -0.28
CA SER A 101 1.30 3.97 0.52
C SER A 101 1.31 5.25 1.34
N MET A 102 0.12 5.67 1.79
CA MET A 102 -0.06 6.72 2.80
C MET A 102 -0.98 6.22 3.90
N HIS A 103 -0.73 6.69 5.13
CA HIS A 103 -1.46 6.28 6.31
C HIS A 103 -1.75 7.46 7.22
N ALA A 104 -2.93 7.48 7.85
CA ALA A 104 -3.26 8.46 8.87
C ALA A 104 -2.93 7.90 10.26
N ALA A 105 -1.96 8.52 10.94
CA ALA A 105 -1.66 8.25 12.35
C ALA A 105 -2.52 9.18 13.21
N ALA A 106 -3.76 8.76 13.49
CA ALA A 106 -4.75 9.62 14.15
C ALA A 106 -4.27 10.14 15.51
N ASP A 107 -3.66 9.27 16.33
CA ASP A 107 -3.22 9.60 17.69
C ASP A 107 -1.93 10.44 17.69
N ALA A 108 -1.14 10.35 16.61
CA ALA A 108 0.07 11.16 16.42
C ALA A 108 -0.17 12.44 15.59
N HIS A 109 -1.41 12.67 15.15
CA HIS A 109 -1.82 13.82 14.35
C HIS A 109 -0.93 14.08 13.12
N CYS A 110 -0.62 13.01 12.38
CA CYS A 110 0.18 13.11 11.16
C CYS A 110 -0.29 12.17 10.05
N ILE A 111 0.02 12.54 8.81
CA ILE A 111 -0.01 11.65 7.65
C ILE A 111 1.39 11.11 7.44
N VAL A 112 1.50 9.78 7.36
CA VAL A 112 2.75 9.08 7.09
C VAL A 112 2.75 8.56 5.66
N CYS A 113 3.65 9.10 4.86
CA CYS A 113 3.89 8.70 3.49
C CYS A 113 5.04 7.71 3.44
N VAL A 114 4.89 6.61 2.70
CA VAL A 114 5.95 5.62 2.45
C VAL A 114 6.18 5.54 0.95
N GLY A 115 7.45 5.59 0.52
CA GLY A 115 7.80 5.66 -0.89
C GLY A 115 9.29 5.62 -1.13
N ARG A 116 9.71 5.90 -2.37
CA ARG A 116 11.12 5.83 -2.79
C ARG A 116 11.65 7.18 -3.22
N ASP A 117 12.87 7.48 -2.79
CA ASP A 117 13.64 8.63 -3.26
C ASP A 117 14.88 8.19 -4.03
N SER A 118 15.26 8.91 -5.08
CA SER A 118 16.57 8.76 -5.72
C SER A 118 17.68 9.07 -4.72
N VAL A 119 18.76 8.31 -4.80
CA VAL A 119 19.99 8.61 -4.06
C VAL A 119 20.74 9.69 -4.83
N GLU A 120 20.80 10.89 -4.25
CA GLU A 120 21.65 11.97 -4.76
C GLU A 120 23.11 11.47 -4.89
N PRO A 121 23.76 11.65 -6.06
CA PRO A 121 25.15 11.29 -6.25
C PRO A 121 26.05 12.19 -5.39
N GLY A 122 26.32 11.75 -4.15
CA GLY A 122 27.17 12.45 -3.18
C GLY A 122 26.80 12.22 -1.72
N ALA A 123 25.58 11.77 -1.42
CA ALA A 123 25.11 11.57 -0.04
C ALA A 123 25.55 10.22 0.58
N SER A 124 26.07 9.29 -0.22
CA SER A 124 26.63 8.02 0.26
C SER A 124 28.12 8.14 0.57
N ALA A 125 28.50 9.03 1.49
CA ALA A 125 29.77 8.88 2.20
C ALA A 125 29.62 7.78 3.26
N SER A 126 29.46 6.54 2.81
CA SER A 126 29.82 5.39 3.62
C SER A 126 31.33 5.48 3.86
N SER A 127 31.75 5.50 5.11
CA SER A 127 33.16 5.52 5.55
C SER A 127 33.90 4.21 5.28
N LEU A 128 33.56 3.50 4.21
CA LEU A 128 34.26 2.31 3.75
C LEU A 128 34.99 2.68 2.46
N PRO A 129 36.33 2.52 2.41
CA PRO A 129 37.07 2.82 1.19
C PRO A 129 36.55 1.92 0.06
N PRO A 130 36.42 2.46 -1.17
CA PRO A 130 36.00 1.65 -2.31
C PRO A 130 37.00 0.50 -2.49
N ARG A 131 36.48 -0.73 -2.56
CA ARG A 131 37.27 -1.87 -3.03
C ARG A 131 37.73 -1.54 -4.44
N THR A 132 39.05 -1.46 -4.61
CA THR A 132 39.70 -1.24 -5.90
C THR A 132 39.26 -2.32 -6.89
N GLY A 133 38.71 -1.90 -8.05
CA GLY A 133 38.52 -2.80 -9.19
C GLY A 133 37.14 -2.85 -9.85
N GLN A 134 36.12 -2.11 -9.39
CA GLN A 134 34.83 -2.04 -10.11
C GLN A 134 34.72 -0.73 -10.90
N PRO A 135 34.50 -0.79 -12.24
CA PRO A 135 34.22 0.41 -13.01
C PRO A 135 32.92 1.03 -12.51
N ALA A 136 33.01 2.30 -12.06
CA ALA A 136 31.86 3.10 -11.70
C ALA A 136 31.06 3.43 -12.97
N SER A 137 30.17 2.54 -13.39
CA SER A 137 29.19 2.91 -14.41
C SER A 137 28.22 3.91 -13.76
N SER A 138 28.35 5.18 -14.13
CA SER A 138 27.48 6.28 -13.70
C SER A 138 25.98 6.01 -13.98
N ALA A 139 25.68 5.15 -14.95
CA ALA A 139 24.33 4.69 -15.27
C ALA A 139 23.65 3.90 -14.13
N HIS A 140 24.40 3.08 -13.36
CA HIS A 140 23.84 2.33 -12.22
C HIS A 140 23.69 3.18 -10.96
N ALA A 141 24.37 4.33 -10.86
CA ALA A 141 24.21 5.25 -9.74
C ALA A 141 22.90 6.05 -9.87
N ALA A 142 22.52 6.44 -11.09
CA ALA A 142 21.30 7.22 -11.37
C ALA A 142 19.99 6.47 -11.05
N ASP A 143 20.04 5.14 -10.96
CA ASP A 143 18.86 4.30 -10.73
C ASP A 143 18.76 3.74 -9.30
N ARG A 144 19.67 4.15 -8.40
CA ARG A 144 19.57 3.80 -6.99
C ARG A 144 18.48 4.64 -6.32
N ALA A 145 17.44 3.96 -5.85
CA ALA A 145 16.38 4.55 -5.05
C ALA A 145 16.34 3.90 -3.68
N VAL A 146 16.09 4.67 -2.62
CA VAL A 146 15.98 4.18 -1.24
C VAL A 146 14.57 4.34 -0.73
N TRP A 147 14.12 3.35 0.04
CA TRP A 147 12.86 3.44 0.78
C TRP A 147 12.94 4.50 1.88
N LYS A 148 11.89 5.31 2.00
CA LYS A 148 11.75 6.30 3.07
C LYS A 148 10.32 6.32 3.61
N TYR A 149 10.18 6.80 4.84
CA TYR A 149 8.92 7.39 5.28
C TYR A 149 9.09 8.89 5.53
N LYS A 150 8.02 9.64 5.27
CA LYS A 150 7.91 11.07 5.53
C LYS A 150 6.60 11.34 6.27
N SER A 151 6.67 11.99 7.42
CA SER A 151 5.51 12.29 8.26
C SER A 151 5.21 13.77 8.23
N PHE A 152 3.97 14.12 7.89
CA PHE A 152 3.50 15.51 7.79
C PHE A 152 2.44 15.78 8.85
N SER A 153 2.51 16.93 9.50
CA SER A 153 1.52 17.33 10.50
C SER A 153 0.16 17.54 9.88
N THR A 154 -0.90 17.07 10.56
CA THR A 154 -2.28 17.41 10.18
C THR A 154 -2.82 18.62 10.96
N LEU A 155 -2.00 19.20 11.85
CA LEU A 155 -2.36 20.34 12.71
C LEU A 155 -1.56 21.60 12.36
N GLN A 156 -0.31 21.45 11.96
CA GLN A 156 0.62 22.55 11.72
C GLN A 156 0.87 22.75 10.24
N VAL A 157 0.82 24.01 9.81
CA VAL A 157 1.21 24.45 8.46
C VAL A 157 2.37 25.44 8.53
N ASP A 158 3.20 25.46 7.49
CA ASP A 158 4.30 26.41 7.33
C ASP A 158 3.81 27.80 6.91
N ALA A 159 4.74 28.76 6.73
CA ALA A 159 4.42 30.12 6.32
C ALA A 159 3.74 30.23 4.94
N ARG A 160 3.75 29.16 4.14
CA ARG A 160 3.10 29.06 2.82
C ARG A 160 1.77 28.31 2.90
N GLY A 161 1.32 27.91 4.09
CA GLY A 161 0.12 27.13 4.30
C GLY A 161 0.28 25.64 3.98
N LEU A 162 1.51 25.14 3.81
CA LEU A 162 1.77 23.72 3.52
C LEU A 162 1.91 22.93 4.83
N PRO A 163 1.44 21.67 4.91
CA PRO A 163 1.67 20.84 6.09
C PRO A 163 3.14 20.72 6.48
N VAL A 164 3.45 20.93 7.75
CA VAL A 164 4.82 20.86 8.26
C VAL A 164 5.35 19.43 8.17
N LEU A 165 6.51 19.24 7.52
CA LEU A 165 7.24 17.97 7.56
C LEU A 165 7.82 17.75 8.97
N LEU A 166 7.24 16.82 9.70
CA LEU A 166 7.67 16.45 11.05
C LEU A 166 8.92 15.59 11.02
N ARG A 167 8.98 14.66 10.06
CA ARG A 167 10.05 13.65 10.01
C ARG A 167 10.26 13.13 8.60
N GLU A 168 11.52 12.93 8.24
CA GLU A 168 11.94 12.09 7.12
C GLU A 168 12.98 11.09 7.61
N ALA A 169 12.85 9.82 7.22
CA ALA A 169 13.85 8.81 7.53
C ALA A 169 13.97 7.75 6.42
N THR A 170 15.19 7.25 6.24
CA THR A 170 15.50 6.16 5.30
C THR A 170 15.26 4.81 5.95
N LEU A 171 14.41 4.00 5.32
CA LEU A 171 14.18 2.62 5.67
C LEU A 171 15.39 1.80 5.18
N PHE A 172 15.85 0.84 5.98
CA PHE A 172 16.99 -0.04 5.69
C PHE A 172 18.39 0.59 5.63
N ALA A 173 18.61 1.77 6.23
CA ALA A 173 19.91 2.45 6.18
C ALA A 173 21.14 1.65 6.69
N ARG A 174 20.93 0.60 7.51
CA ARG A 174 22.00 -0.22 8.12
C ARG A 174 21.88 -1.72 7.85
N VAL A 175 20.97 -2.11 6.95
CA VAL A 175 20.69 -3.52 6.64
C VAL A 175 20.49 -3.66 5.13
N PRO A 176 20.58 -4.88 4.57
CA PRO A 176 20.24 -5.09 3.18
C PRO A 176 18.83 -4.61 2.87
N GLU A 177 18.70 -3.78 1.84
CA GLU A 177 17.41 -3.22 1.42
C GLU A 177 16.46 -4.35 1.03
N GLN A 178 15.20 -4.26 1.49
CA GLN A 178 14.13 -5.16 1.10
C GLN A 178 13.18 -4.47 0.14
N VAL A 179 12.57 -5.23 -0.77
CA VAL A 179 11.50 -4.72 -1.64
C VAL A 179 10.19 -4.77 -0.85
N LEU A 180 9.64 -3.59 -0.55
CA LEU A 180 8.35 -3.46 0.12
C LEU A 180 7.19 -3.59 -0.89
N THR A 181 6.18 -4.37 -0.53
CA THR A 181 4.98 -4.62 -1.35
C THR A 181 3.73 -3.96 -0.77
N CYS A 182 3.70 -3.76 0.54
CA CYS A 182 2.62 -3.10 1.28
C CYS A 182 3.17 -2.55 2.60
N SER A 183 2.44 -1.64 3.23
CA SER A 183 2.78 -1.21 4.58
C SER A 183 1.55 -0.79 5.37
N ASP A 184 1.70 -0.68 6.69
CA ASP A 184 0.70 -0.13 7.60
C ASP A 184 1.37 0.39 8.87
N ILE A 185 0.66 1.23 9.62
CA ILE A 185 1.15 1.84 10.87
C ILE A 185 0.11 1.71 11.98
N ASN A 186 0.55 1.85 13.23
CA ASN A 186 -0.38 2.03 14.34
C ASN A 186 -0.74 3.51 14.55
N GLY A 187 -1.85 3.76 15.26
CA GLY A 187 -2.37 5.12 15.53
C GLY A 187 -1.35 6.09 16.15
N PRO A 188 -0.59 5.69 17.19
CA PRO A 188 0.44 6.53 17.80
C PRO A 188 1.72 6.69 16.97
N PHE A 189 1.80 6.03 15.81
CA PHE A 189 2.99 5.97 14.94
C PHE A 189 4.28 5.57 15.68
N THR A 190 4.16 4.56 16.54
CA THR A 190 5.32 3.90 17.19
C THR A 190 5.75 2.63 16.48
N MET A 191 4.97 2.18 15.48
CA MET A 191 5.26 1.02 14.66
C MET A 191 4.92 1.28 13.20
N LEU A 192 5.81 0.84 12.31
CA LEU A 192 5.60 0.76 10.88
C LEU A 192 5.92 -0.67 10.43
N ALA A 193 4.93 -1.34 9.87
CA ALA A 193 5.08 -2.67 9.30
C ALA A 193 5.15 -2.54 7.78
N GLY A 194 6.17 -3.15 7.17
CA GLY A 194 6.30 -3.29 5.72
C GLY A 194 6.25 -4.77 5.35
N GLY A 195 5.28 -5.17 4.55
CA GLY A 195 5.33 -6.47 3.88
C GLY A 195 6.38 -6.45 2.78
N THR A 196 7.08 -7.57 2.61
CA THR A 196 8.14 -7.70 1.61
C THR A 196 7.87 -8.83 0.62
N GLU A 197 8.59 -8.84 -0.50
CA GLU A 197 8.52 -9.93 -1.47
C GLU A 197 9.12 -11.26 -0.95
N ALA A 198 10.13 -11.22 -0.06
CA ALA A 198 10.91 -12.41 0.30
C ALA A 198 11.34 -12.53 1.79
N ALA A 199 11.29 -11.46 2.57
CA ALA A 199 11.75 -11.41 3.95
C ALA A 199 10.62 -11.49 4.99
N GLY A 200 9.38 -11.74 4.56
CA GLY A 200 8.20 -11.64 5.42
C GLY A 200 7.87 -10.18 5.74
N VAL A 201 7.67 -9.85 7.00
CA VAL A 201 7.36 -8.50 7.47
C VAL A 201 8.56 -7.84 8.11
N CYS A 202 8.89 -6.64 7.65
CA CYS A 202 9.80 -5.70 8.30
C CYS A 202 9.03 -4.85 9.29
N LEU A 203 9.30 -4.99 10.58
CA LEU A 203 8.66 -4.23 11.65
C LEU A 203 9.64 -3.22 12.25
N PHE A 204 9.42 -1.95 11.95
CA PHE A 204 10.15 -0.81 12.51
C PHE A 204 9.44 -0.32 13.77
N ARG A 205 10.17 -0.18 14.88
CA ARG A 205 9.63 0.17 16.19
C ARG A 205 10.43 1.28 16.89
N GLY A 206 9.75 2.01 17.76
CA GLY A 206 10.30 3.12 18.54
C GLY A 206 9.38 4.34 18.42
N ASP A 207 9.74 5.47 19.01
CA ASP A 207 9.09 6.74 18.66
C ASP A 207 9.53 7.15 17.25
N LEU A 208 8.77 6.79 16.21
CA LEU A 208 9.16 7.01 14.82
C LEU A 208 9.08 8.49 14.40
N LEU A 209 8.58 9.39 15.24
CA LEU A 209 8.67 10.83 14.99
C LEU A 209 9.95 11.42 15.59
N ARG A 210 10.31 11.00 16.80
CA ARG A 210 11.38 11.64 17.59
C ARG A 210 12.71 10.90 17.54
N GLU A 211 12.71 9.57 17.49
CA GLU A 211 13.93 8.78 17.54
C GLU A 211 14.71 8.84 16.22
N ARG A 212 16.03 9.06 16.34
CA ARG A 212 16.93 9.05 15.17
C ARG A 212 17.03 7.67 14.53
N THR A 213 16.91 6.62 15.34
CA THR A 213 17.08 5.22 14.95
C THR A 213 15.90 4.42 15.44
N CYS A 214 15.24 3.68 14.55
CA CYS A 214 14.23 2.70 14.92
C CYS A 214 14.85 1.31 15.10
N ARG A 215 14.20 0.48 15.92
CA ARG A 215 14.52 -0.95 16.03
C ARG A 215 13.80 -1.71 14.92
N LEU A 216 14.55 -2.39 14.06
CA LEU A 216 13.99 -3.26 13.02
C LEU A 216 13.94 -4.71 13.49
N ARG A 217 12.80 -5.37 13.28
CA ARG A 217 12.60 -6.81 13.43
C ARG A 217 12.03 -7.40 12.15
N PHE A 218 12.42 -8.63 11.86
CA PHE A 218 11.86 -9.41 10.76
C PHE A 218 10.94 -10.47 11.33
N ILE A 219 9.70 -10.53 10.84
CA ILE A 219 8.74 -11.58 11.15
C ILE A 219 8.59 -12.40 9.88
N LYS A 220 9.16 -13.60 9.87
CA LYS A 220 9.16 -14.47 8.70
C LYS A 220 8.61 -15.84 9.09
N GLU A 221 7.47 -16.18 8.52
CA GLU A 221 6.85 -17.52 8.69
C GLU A 221 7.11 -18.42 7.46
N ASN A 222 7.26 -17.82 6.28
CA ASN A 222 7.49 -18.51 5.01
C ASN A 222 8.25 -17.61 4.02
N ASP A 223 8.62 -18.18 2.88
CA ASP A 223 9.31 -17.47 1.78
C ASP A 223 8.35 -16.83 0.77
N LEU A 224 7.07 -16.63 1.14
CA LEU A 224 6.08 -16.04 0.23
C LEU A 224 6.06 -14.52 0.35
N PRO A 225 5.70 -13.82 -0.74
CA PRO A 225 5.49 -12.39 -0.69
C PRO A 225 4.33 -12.06 0.25
N VAL A 226 4.54 -11.07 1.10
CA VAL A 226 3.46 -10.49 1.92
C VAL A 226 2.64 -9.59 1.02
N THR A 227 1.33 -9.82 0.96
CA THR A 227 0.41 -9.06 0.10
C THR A 227 -0.33 -7.96 0.84
N ALA A 228 -0.50 -8.09 2.16
CA ALA A 228 -1.06 -7.04 3.00
C ALA A 228 -0.59 -7.17 4.44
N VAL A 229 -0.46 -6.03 5.12
CA VAL A 229 -0.26 -5.94 6.57
C VAL A 229 -1.27 -4.94 7.13
N ARG A 230 -1.80 -5.20 8.33
CA ARG A 230 -2.73 -4.29 8.99
C ARG A 230 -2.64 -4.41 10.51
N PHE A 231 -2.31 -3.32 11.19
CA PHE A 231 -2.52 -3.17 12.62
C PHE A 231 -4.02 -3.13 12.89
N LEU A 232 -4.47 -4.05 13.73
CA LEU A 232 -5.84 -4.06 14.21
C LEU A 232 -5.97 -2.99 15.30
N ALA A 233 -7.00 -2.15 15.16
CA ALA A 233 -7.36 -1.21 16.21
C ALA A 233 -7.58 -2.01 17.51
N PRO A 234 -6.99 -1.60 18.63
CA PRO A 234 -7.33 -2.21 19.91
C PRO A 234 -8.85 -2.12 20.06
N SER A 235 -9.52 -3.27 20.15
CA SER A 235 -10.90 -3.29 20.68
C SER A 235 -10.84 -2.57 22.01
N ALA A 236 -11.76 -1.63 22.26
CA ALA A 236 -11.86 -0.75 23.44
C ALA A 236 -12.07 -1.49 24.79
N SER A 237 -11.43 -2.64 24.94
CA SER A 237 -11.24 -3.35 26.19
C SER A 237 -10.24 -2.57 27.02
N ARG A 238 -10.67 -2.28 28.23
CA ARG A 238 -10.09 -1.40 29.27
C ARG A 238 -8.73 -1.89 29.76
N VAL A 239 -7.73 -1.96 28.90
CA VAL A 239 -6.33 -2.11 29.31
C VAL A 239 -5.77 -0.70 29.38
N SER A 240 -5.33 -0.32 30.58
CA SER A 240 -4.82 1.03 30.86
C SER A 240 -3.80 1.47 29.81
N GLU A 241 -3.93 2.72 29.35
CA GLU A 241 -3.07 3.31 28.31
C GLU A 241 -1.59 3.35 28.70
N GLU A 242 -1.29 3.16 29.99
CA GLU A 242 0.04 3.18 30.60
C GLU A 242 0.66 1.79 30.84
N SER A 243 0.00 0.70 30.44
CA SER A 243 0.56 -0.63 30.67
C SER A 243 1.71 -0.96 29.72
N GLU A 244 2.87 -1.33 30.27
CA GLU A 244 4.01 -1.86 29.51
C GLU A 244 3.67 -3.12 28.71
N ASP A 245 2.52 -3.76 28.98
CA ASP A 245 1.99 -4.93 28.29
C ASP A 245 1.09 -4.61 27.08
N ARG A 246 1.11 -3.36 26.57
CA ARG A 246 0.31 -3.02 25.38
C ARG A 246 0.76 -3.87 24.18
N ARG A 247 -0.10 -4.82 23.79
CA ARG A 247 0.06 -5.68 22.61
C ARG A 247 -0.75 -5.12 21.46
N PHE A 248 -0.07 -4.84 20.35
CA PHE A 248 -0.70 -4.57 19.07
C PHE A 248 -0.93 -5.89 18.35
N HIS A 249 -2.01 -6.00 17.58
CA HIS A 249 -2.24 -7.18 16.75
C HIS A 249 -1.97 -6.80 15.30
N LEU A 250 -1.09 -7.53 14.64
CA LEU A 250 -0.72 -7.32 13.25
C LEU A 250 -1.28 -8.47 12.42
N LEU A 251 -2.23 -8.16 11.55
CA LEU A 251 -2.72 -9.07 10.53
C LEU A 251 -1.74 -9.06 9.36
N VAL A 252 -1.34 -10.24 8.90
CA VAL A 252 -0.42 -10.45 7.78
C VAL A 252 -1.07 -11.40 6.79
N ALA A 253 -1.18 -10.99 5.53
CA ALA A 253 -1.71 -11.82 4.46
C ALA A 253 -0.60 -12.17 3.46
N THR A 254 -0.64 -13.42 3.01
CA THR A 254 0.17 -13.95 1.91
C THR A 254 -0.77 -14.60 0.88
N PRO A 255 -0.29 -15.00 -0.31
CA PRO A 255 -1.09 -15.75 -1.27
C PRO A 255 -1.69 -17.06 -0.71
N GLN A 256 -1.12 -17.61 0.38
CA GLN A 256 -1.55 -18.89 0.95
C GLN A 256 -2.46 -18.76 2.19
N GLY A 257 -2.56 -17.58 2.80
CA GLY A 257 -3.39 -17.43 3.99
C GLY A 257 -3.13 -16.15 4.77
N ILE A 258 -3.76 -16.07 5.95
CA ILE A 258 -3.71 -14.93 6.85
C ILE A 258 -3.24 -15.41 8.23
N ALA A 259 -2.26 -14.70 8.80
CA ALA A 259 -1.77 -14.88 10.15
C ALA A 259 -2.04 -13.62 10.99
N VAL A 260 -2.13 -13.79 12.31
CA VAL A 260 -2.23 -12.68 13.26
C VAL A 260 -1.12 -12.80 14.30
N HIS A 261 -0.27 -11.78 14.36
CA HIS A 261 0.83 -11.69 15.31
C HIS A 261 0.46 -10.77 16.46
N ALA A 262 0.79 -11.18 17.68
CA ALA A 262 0.82 -10.31 18.83
C ALA A 262 2.18 -9.60 18.86
N VAL A 263 2.16 -8.30 18.64
CA VAL A 263 3.35 -7.45 18.58
C VAL A 263 3.42 -6.63 19.87
N PRO A 264 4.31 -6.96 20.81
CA PRO A 264 4.42 -6.20 22.03
C PRO A 264 5.15 -4.87 21.78
N GLY A 265 4.78 -3.85 22.56
CA GLY A 265 5.46 -2.55 22.54
C GLY A 265 6.98 -2.64 22.80
N LYS A 266 7.39 -3.60 23.65
CA LYS A 266 8.78 -3.97 23.94
C LYS A 266 8.92 -5.51 23.85
N GLY A 267 10.08 -6.04 23.45
CA GLY A 267 10.32 -7.50 23.35
C GLY A 267 10.22 -8.09 21.94
N GLU A 268 10.14 -9.41 21.78
CA GLU A 268 10.00 -10.10 20.48
C GLU A 268 8.52 -10.31 20.11
N PRO A 269 8.13 -10.21 18.82
CA PRO A 269 6.77 -10.55 18.37
C PRO A 269 6.44 -12.03 18.60
N GLU A 270 5.24 -12.32 19.10
CA GLU A 270 4.73 -13.68 19.31
C GLU A 270 3.65 -14.01 18.27
N VAL A 271 3.63 -15.25 17.75
CA VAL A 271 2.55 -15.70 16.86
C VAL A 271 1.30 -15.97 17.69
N GLY A 272 0.22 -15.22 17.43
CA GLY A 272 -1.00 -15.31 18.23
C GLY A 272 -1.83 -16.54 17.88
N LYS A 273 -2.17 -16.73 16.60
CA LYS A 273 -2.90 -17.89 16.02
C LYS A 273 -2.69 -17.94 14.49
N GLU A 274 -2.43 -19.12 13.92
CA GLU A 274 -2.36 -19.36 12.46
C GLU A 274 -3.66 -20.04 12.00
N LYS A 275 -4.35 -19.51 10.98
CA LYS A 275 -5.43 -20.23 10.26
C LYS A 275 -4.98 -20.48 8.82
N ARG A 276 -4.46 -21.68 8.56
CA ARG A 276 -4.21 -22.14 7.19
C ARG A 276 -5.53 -22.46 6.50
N PHE A 277 -5.81 -21.77 5.41
CA PHE A 277 -6.85 -22.21 4.48
C PHE A 277 -6.31 -23.39 3.66
N SER A 278 -6.58 -24.61 4.11
CA SER A 278 -6.30 -25.81 3.33
C SER A 278 -7.32 -25.93 2.20
N ARG A 279 -6.87 -25.83 0.93
CA ARG A 279 -7.66 -26.25 -0.25
C ARG A 279 -7.77 -27.78 -0.31
N ARG A 280 -8.30 -28.41 0.74
CA ARG A 280 -8.67 -29.83 0.74
C ARG A 280 -10.18 -29.97 0.87
N SER A 281 -10.92 -29.54 -0.14
CA SER A 281 -12.34 -29.88 -0.27
C SER A 281 -12.86 -29.84 -1.71
N GLU A 282 -12.03 -30.16 -2.71
CA GLU A 282 -12.51 -30.36 -4.10
C GLU A 282 -12.21 -31.77 -4.65
N ALA A 283 -11.47 -32.62 -3.92
CA ALA A 283 -11.15 -33.98 -4.36
C ALA A 283 -12.01 -35.09 -3.70
N ALA A 284 -12.84 -34.78 -2.70
CA ALA A 284 -13.66 -35.77 -2.00
C ALA A 284 -15.09 -35.94 -2.56
N GLY A 285 -15.48 -35.17 -3.59
CA GLY A 285 -16.83 -35.19 -4.17
C GLY A 285 -16.97 -35.96 -5.48
N ARG A 286 -15.91 -36.56 -6.02
CA ARG A 286 -15.93 -37.20 -7.36
C ARG A 286 -15.55 -38.68 -7.40
N SER A 287 -15.45 -39.38 -6.26
CA SER A 287 -15.30 -40.85 -6.25
C SER A 287 -16.56 -41.63 -5.80
N SER A 288 -17.68 -40.96 -5.56
CA SER A 288 -18.95 -41.61 -5.13
C SER A 288 -19.97 -41.75 -6.27
N LEU A 289 -19.52 -42.15 -7.46
CA LEU A 289 -20.40 -42.57 -8.55
C LEU A 289 -19.81 -43.84 -9.17
N ALA A 290 -20.02 -44.99 -8.54
CA ALA A 290 -20.07 -46.31 -9.18
C ALA A 290 -20.13 -47.46 -8.15
N HIS A 291 -21.28 -47.73 -7.53
CA HIS A 291 -21.66 -49.09 -7.09
C HIS A 291 -23.13 -49.12 -6.63
N GLN A 292 -24.07 -48.96 -7.56
CA GLN A 292 -25.46 -49.33 -7.31
C GLN A 292 -26.20 -49.71 -8.60
N ARG A 293 -25.67 -50.72 -9.33
CA ARG A 293 -26.44 -51.53 -10.31
C ARG A 293 -25.78 -52.89 -10.46
N ARG A 294 -26.34 -53.89 -9.77
CA ARG A 294 -26.18 -55.37 -9.82
C ARG A 294 -26.44 -55.85 -8.39
N GLY A 295 -27.41 -56.66 -8.02
CA GLY A 295 -28.45 -57.47 -8.66
C GLY A 295 -29.06 -58.30 -7.52
N GLY A 296 -30.31 -58.75 -7.67
CA GLY A 296 -31.03 -59.56 -6.67
C GLY A 296 -32.44 -59.07 -6.48
#